data_AF-A0A8E2ETW7-F1
#
_entry.id   AF-A0A8E2ETW7-F1
#
_cell.length_a   1.000
_cell.length_b   1.000
_cell.length_c   1.000
_cell.angle_alpha   90.00
_cell.angle_beta   90.00
_cell.angle_gamma   90.00
#
_symmetry.space_group_name_H-M   'P 1'
#
loop_
_entity.id
_entity.type
_entity.pdbx_description
1 polymer ?
#
loop_
_entity_poly.entity_id
_entity_poly.type
_entity_poly.pdbx_seq_one_letter_code
_entity_poly.pdbx_strand_id
1 'polypeptide(L)'
;MHAALRFSRPTATRPAVAQLRTAATQAQKRAGDISDAFQSLSGQQFAPLAPHYAQLKAQLIKGREDAIRESWERLLRDLQEEIPAIIELGSKVIPEIDFKDIGNPSESFKQEHRKRGVAVVRGVVPEKEALQWKEDLREYIRKNPHTKGKPISILSAQRHYPFFSEKRNPKTSTSPP
;
A
#
# COMPACT_ATOMS: atom_id res chain seq x y z
N MET A 1 35.85 -5.44 58.56
CA MET A 1 34.68 -5.23 59.44
C MET A 1 33.43 -5.64 58.66
N HIS A 2 32.84 -6.77 59.01
CA HIS A 2 31.62 -7.30 58.38
C HIS A 2 30.39 -6.64 59.01
N ALA A 3 29.49 -6.09 58.19
CA ALA A 3 28.17 -5.65 58.62
C ALA A 3 27.13 -6.20 57.64
N ALA A 4 26.29 -7.10 58.16
CA ALA A 4 25.10 -7.61 57.50
C ALA A 4 23.91 -6.69 57.82
N LEU A 5 23.14 -6.31 56.82
CA LEU A 5 21.80 -5.76 57.01
C LEU A 5 20.84 -6.49 56.06
N ARG A 6 19.94 -7.27 56.68
CA ARG A 6 18.78 -7.91 56.07
C ARG A 6 17.70 -6.84 55.86
N PHE A 7 17.01 -6.85 54.72
CA PHE A 7 15.65 -6.31 54.64
C PHE A 7 14.75 -7.14 53.71
N SER A 8 13.58 -7.45 54.25
CA SER A 8 12.50 -8.29 53.73
C SER A 8 11.95 -7.85 52.37
N ARG A 9 11.55 -8.82 51.55
CA ARG A 9 10.59 -8.62 50.46
C ARG A 9 9.16 -8.72 51.01
N PRO A 10 8.30 -7.71 50.83
CA PRO A 10 6.88 -7.87 51.09
C PRO A 10 6.20 -8.64 49.95
N THR A 11 5.42 -9.65 50.30
CA THR A 11 4.45 -10.31 49.41
C THR A 11 3.24 -9.39 49.20
N ALA A 12 2.92 -9.08 47.95
CA ALA A 12 1.68 -8.41 47.57
C ALA A 12 0.82 -9.31 46.68
N THR A 13 -0.38 -9.60 47.17
CA THR A 13 -1.45 -10.41 46.60
C THR A 13 -1.93 -9.84 45.26
N ARG A 14 -2.01 -10.69 44.22
CA ARG A 14 -2.62 -10.34 42.91
C ARG A 14 -4.15 -10.31 43.04
N PRO A 15 -4.85 -9.23 42.67
CA PRO A 15 -6.28 -9.31 42.44
C PRO A 15 -6.54 -9.96 41.07
N ALA A 16 -7.49 -10.90 41.03
CA ALA A 16 -7.99 -11.50 39.80
C ALA A 16 -8.94 -10.49 39.12
N VAL A 17 -8.54 -9.97 37.97
CA VAL A 17 -9.42 -9.13 37.13
C VAL A 17 -10.26 -10.07 36.27
N ALA A 18 -11.55 -10.15 36.56
CA ALA A 18 -12.54 -10.82 35.73
C ALA A 18 -12.64 -10.11 34.37
N GLN A 19 -12.23 -10.80 33.30
CA GLN A 19 -12.35 -10.30 31.93
C GLN A 19 -13.82 -10.39 31.49
N LEU A 20 -14.53 -9.27 31.48
CA LEU A 20 -15.78 -9.14 30.74
C LEU A 20 -15.47 -9.23 29.24
N ARG A 21 -15.92 -10.32 28.60
CA ARG A 21 -15.90 -10.47 27.15
C ARG A 21 -17.02 -9.63 26.54
N THR A 22 -16.70 -8.44 26.03
CA THR A 22 -17.59 -7.72 25.11
C THR A 22 -17.57 -8.45 23.77
N ALA A 23 -18.65 -9.16 23.46
CA ALA A 23 -18.88 -9.72 22.14
C ALA A 23 -19.14 -8.55 21.16
N ALA A 24 -18.13 -8.19 20.38
CA ALA A 24 -18.32 -7.31 19.24
C ALA A 24 -19.15 -8.06 18.19
N THR A 25 -20.39 -7.64 17.99
CA THR A 25 -21.16 -8.00 16.80
C THR A 25 -20.40 -7.49 15.59
N GLN A 26 -19.68 -8.39 14.91
CA GLN A 26 -19.10 -8.12 13.60
C GLN A 26 -20.26 -7.85 12.64
N ALA A 27 -20.54 -6.57 12.40
CA ALA A 27 -21.32 -6.16 11.24
C ALA A 27 -20.66 -6.79 10.01
N GLN A 28 -21.39 -7.69 9.36
CA GLN A 28 -20.97 -8.35 8.14
C GLN A 28 -20.67 -7.26 7.11
N LYS A 29 -19.37 -7.05 6.83
CA LYS A 29 -18.91 -6.13 5.79
C LYS A 29 -19.49 -6.61 4.47
N ARG A 30 -20.50 -5.90 3.97
CA ARG A 30 -20.96 -6.02 2.59
C ARG A 30 -19.76 -5.70 1.70
N ALA A 31 -19.55 -6.53 0.68
CA ALA A 31 -18.50 -6.32 -0.30
C ALA A 31 -18.85 -5.08 -1.11
N GLY A 32 -18.38 -3.91 -0.66
CA GLY A 32 -18.58 -2.66 -1.37
C GLY A 32 -17.74 -2.61 -2.63
N ASP A 33 -18.33 -2.10 -3.70
CA ASP A 33 -17.64 -1.77 -4.95
C ASP A 33 -16.71 -0.57 -4.72
N ILE A 34 -15.72 -0.35 -5.59
CA ILE A 34 -14.80 0.81 -5.49
C ILE A 34 -15.60 2.12 -5.51
N SER A 35 -16.76 2.10 -6.17
CA SER A 35 -17.77 3.17 -6.16
C SER A 35 -18.30 3.52 -4.76
N ASP A 36 -18.32 2.58 -3.80
CA ASP A 36 -18.74 2.82 -2.41
C ASP A 36 -17.66 3.53 -1.58
N ALA A 37 -16.39 3.43 -2.00
CA ALA A 37 -15.28 4.13 -1.35
C ALA A 37 -15.24 5.62 -1.70
N PHE A 38 -15.90 6.02 -2.80
CA PHE A 38 -15.94 7.39 -3.27
C PHE A 38 -17.38 7.91 -3.26
N GLN A 39 -17.74 8.66 -2.20
CA GLN A 39 -19.03 9.36 -2.08
C GLN A 39 -19.32 10.28 -3.29
N SER A 40 -18.27 10.69 -4.02
CA SER A 40 -18.39 11.48 -5.25
C SER A 40 -18.93 10.71 -6.46
N LEU A 41 -18.91 9.38 -6.44
CA LEU A 41 -19.39 8.51 -7.52
C LEU A 41 -20.75 7.88 -7.19
N SER A 42 -21.20 7.94 -5.93
CA SER A 42 -22.43 7.29 -5.46
C SER A 42 -23.71 8.11 -5.68
N GLY A 43 -23.61 9.30 -6.29
CA GLY A 43 -24.74 10.22 -6.45
C GLY A 43 -25.32 10.74 -5.13
N GLN A 44 -24.64 10.50 -4.01
CA GLN A 44 -25.06 11.02 -2.71
C GLN A 44 -24.87 12.54 -2.63
N GLN A 45 -25.87 13.19 -2.04
CA GLN A 45 -25.80 14.61 -1.71
C GLN A 45 -24.68 14.84 -0.68
N PHE A 46 -23.74 15.72 -1.01
CA PHE A 46 -22.66 16.10 -0.12
C PHE A 46 -23.22 16.91 1.05
N ALA A 47 -23.29 16.29 2.23
CA ALA A 47 -23.49 17.06 3.46
C ALA A 47 -22.25 17.95 3.69
N PRO A 48 -22.44 19.23 4.08
CA PRO A 48 -21.31 20.09 4.43
C PRO A 48 -20.41 19.42 5.46
N LEU A 49 -19.10 19.44 5.22
CA LEU A 49 -18.13 19.01 6.21
C LEU A 49 -18.18 19.93 7.44
N ALA A 50 -17.66 19.45 8.56
CA ALA A 50 -17.64 20.22 9.80
C ALA A 50 -16.98 21.61 9.61
N PRO A 51 -17.49 22.68 10.24
CA PRO A 51 -17.04 24.06 10.02
C PRO A 51 -15.53 24.30 10.20
N HIS A 52 -14.85 23.49 11.01
CA HIS A 52 -13.41 23.60 11.23
C HIS A 52 -12.59 23.44 9.93
N TYR A 53 -13.08 22.69 8.94
CA TYR A 53 -12.40 22.57 7.64
C TYR A 53 -12.41 23.89 6.86
N ALA A 54 -13.47 24.70 6.98
CA ALA A 54 -13.51 26.03 6.37
C ALA A 54 -12.52 26.99 7.05
N GLN A 55 -12.46 26.93 8.40
CA GLN A 55 -11.48 27.70 9.17
C GLN A 55 -10.04 27.31 8.81
N LEU A 56 -9.76 26.01 8.68
CA LEU A 56 -8.46 25.50 8.28
C LEU A 56 -8.07 25.99 6.87
N LYS A 57 -8.99 25.92 5.90
CA LYS A 57 -8.75 26.44 4.54
C LYS A 57 -8.44 27.94 4.55
N ALA A 58 -9.19 28.72 5.34
CA ALA A 58 -8.92 30.15 5.48
C ALA A 58 -7.54 30.41 6.10
N GLN A 59 -7.14 29.65 7.12
CA GLN A 59 -5.82 29.76 7.73
C GLN A 59 -4.67 29.39 6.77
N LEU A 60 -4.85 28.37 5.92
CA LEU A 60 -3.84 27.94 4.94
C LEU A 60 -3.60 28.97 3.84
N ILE A 61 -4.63 29.74 3.48
CA ILE A 61 -4.59 30.70 2.37
C ILE A 61 -4.20 32.11 2.84
N LYS A 62 -4.44 32.44 4.12
CA LYS A 62 -4.28 33.78 4.69
C LYS A 62 -2.91 34.40 4.37
N GLY A 63 -2.93 35.57 3.74
CA GLY A 63 -1.73 36.35 3.39
C GLY A 63 -0.97 35.84 2.15
N ARG A 64 -1.55 34.87 1.41
CA ARG A 64 -1.01 34.30 0.17
C ARG A 64 -2.11 34.09 -0.88
N GLU A 65 -3.22 34.79 -0.75
CA GLU A 65 -4.43 34.64 -1.57
C GLU A 65 -4.11 34.75 -3.06
N ASP A 66 -3.43 35.83 -3.45
CA ASP A 66 -3.08 36.10 -4.84
C ASP A 66 -2.03 35.11 -5.36
N ALA A 67 -1.00 34.81 -4.55
CA ALA A 67 0.04 33.84 -4.92
C ALA A 67 -0.53 32.42 -5.14
N ILE A 68 -1.51 32.01 -4.33
CA ILE A 68 -2.21 30.73 -4.49
C ILE A 68 -3.06 30.76 -5.76
N ARG A 69 -3.81 31.83 -6.01
CA ARG A 69 -4.60 31.99 -7.24
C ARG A 69 -3.72 31.91 -8.48
N GLU A 70 -2.65 32.68 -8.53
CA GLU A 70 -1.70 32.67 -9.65
C GLU A 70 -1.07 31.29 -9.85
N SER A 71 -0.68 30.60 -8.76
CA SER A 71 -0.13 29.25 -8.85
C SER A 71 -1.15 28.24 -9.40
N TRP A 72 -2.42 28.40 -9.03
CA TRP A 72 -3.50 27.56 -9.52
C TRP A 72 -3.78 27.81 -11.00
N GLU A 73 -3.78 29.07 -11.43
CA GLU A 73 -3.94 29.42 -12.84
C GLU A 73 -2.77 28.92 -13.71
N ARG A 74 -1.52 28.97 -13.20
CA ARG A 74 -0.37 28.34 -13.87
C ARG A 74 -0.59 26.82 -14.01
N LEU A 75 -0.99 26.15 -12.93
CA LEU A 75 -1.27 24.71 -12.97
C LEU A 75 -2.35 24.35 -14.00
N LEU A 76 -3.43 25.14 -14.08
CA LEU A 76 -4.48 24.90 -15.07
C LEU A 76 -3.98 25.05 -16.51
N ARG A 77 -3.08 26.01 -16.78
CA ARG A 77 -2.45 26.15 -18.10
C ARG A 77 -1.56 24.95 -18.43
N ASP A 78 -0.69 24.54 -17.51
CA ASP A 78 0.18 23.38 -17.71
C ASP A 78 -0.65 22.10 -17.96
N LEU A 79 -1.77 21.93 -17.26
CA LEU A 79 -2.69 20.80 -17.48
C LEU A 79 -3.39 20.86 -18.83
N GLN A 80 -3.77 22.05 -19.32
CA GLN A 80 -4.38 22.20 -20.65
C GLN A 80 -3.44 21.77 -21.77
N GLU A 81 -2.13 21.91 -21.58
CA GLU A 81 -1.11 21.48 -22.54
C GLU A 81 -0.79 19.98 -22.42
N GLU A 82 -0.66 19.46 -21.19
CA GLU A 82 -0.26 18.07 -20.97
C GLU A 82 -1.38 17.04 -21.20
N ILE A 83 -2.65 17.40 -20.93
CA ILE A 83 -3.78 16.47 -21.10
C ILE A 83 -3.91 15.98 -22.55
N PRO A 84 -3.90 16.84 -23.59
CA PRO A 84 -3.90 16.40 -24.98
C PRO A 84 -2.75 15.45 -25.32
N ALA A 85 -1.53 15.75 -24.84
CA ALA A 85 -0.37 14.90 -25.08
C ALA A 85 -0.55 13.49 -24.46
N ILE A 86 -1.12 13.40 -23.26
CA ILE A 86 -1.45 12.12 -22.61
C ILE A 86 -2.52 11.36 -23.41
N ILE A 87 -3.54 12.05 -23.90
CA ILE A 87 -4.61 11.44 -24.71
C ILE A 87 -4.04 10.89 -26.02
N GLU A 88 -3.20 11.66 -26.71
CA GLU A 88 -2.59 11.27 -27.99
C GLU A 88 -1.62 10.10 -27.84
N LEU A 89 -0.74 10.14 -26.82
CA LEU A 89 0.27 9.10 -26.59
C LEU A 89 -0.33 7.84 -25.96
N GLY A 90 -1.42 7.97 -25.20
CA GLY A 90 -2.01 6.89 -24.42
C GLY A 90 -0.98 6.21 -23.52
N SER A 91 -0.94 4.88 -23.51
CA SER A 91 0.00 4.11 -22.68
C SER A 91 1.48 4.39 -23.00
N LYS A 92 1.80 4.91 -24.20
CA LYS A 92 3.19 5.23 -24.59
C LYS A 92 3.75 6.43 -23.84
N VAL A 93 2.92 7.20 -23.14
CA VAL A 93 3.37 8.32 -22.30
C VAL A 93 4.17 7.84 -21.09
N ILE A 94 4.01 6.57 -20.70
CA ILE A 94 4.73 5.98 -19.57
C ILE A 94 6.14 5.62 -20.04
N PRO A 95 7.20 6.20 -19.45
CA PRO A 95 8.56 5.87 -19.85
C PRO A 95 8.89 4.42 -19.49
N GLU A 96 9.65 3.78 -20.37
CA GLU A 96 10.02 2.37 -20.24
C GLU A 96 11.54 2.21 -20.21
N ILE A 97 12.02 1.23 -19.44
CA ILE A 97 13.44 0.89 -19.34
C ILE A 97 13.61 -0.63 -19.19
N ASP A 98 14.65 -1.20 -19.79
CA ASP A 98 15.02 -2.58 -19.52
C ASP A 98 15.70 -2.70 -18.15
N PHE A 99 15.44 -3.79 -17.43
CA PHE A 99 16.01 -4.03 -16.10
C PHE A 99 17.55 -4.00 -16.09
N LYS A 100 18.18 -4.45 -17.19
CA LYS A 100 19.64 -4.41 -17.36
C LYS A 100 20.21 -2.97 -17.35
N ASP A 101 19.41 -1.99 -17.75
CA ASP A 101 19.83 -0.59 -17.91
C ASP A 101 19.46 0.28 -16.69
N ILE A 102 18.77 -0.28 -15.69
CA ILE A 102 18.30 0.46 -14.51
C ILE A 102 19.42 1.06 -13.65
N GLY A 103 20.61 0.47 -13.71
CA GLY A 103 21.80 0.96 -13.00
C GLY A 103 22.41 2.21 -13.66
N ASN A 104 22.17 2.41 -14.96
CA ASN A 104 22.64 3.58 -15.69
C ASN A 104 21.57 4.06 -16.70
N PRO A 105 20.44 4.60 -16.20
CA PRO A 105 19.35 5.03 -17.06
C PRO A 105 19.76 6.26 -17.88
N SER A 106 19.22 6.36 -19.09
CA SER A 106 19.43 7.54 -19.94
C SER A 106 18.85 8.81 -19.27
N GLU A 107 19.44 9.97 -19.56
CA GLU A 107 18.93 11.24 -19.02
C GLU A 107 17.50 11.53 -19.48
N SER A 108 17.15 11.15 -20.72
CA SER A 108 15.77 11.24 -21.23
C SER A 108 14.79 10.43 -20.38
N PHE A 109 15.14 9.17 -20.05
CA PHE A 109 14.31 8.34 -19.17
C PHE A 109 14.18 8.96 -17.78
N LYS A 110 15.26 9.48 -17.19
CA LYS A 110 15.21 10.13 -15.86
C LYS A 110 14.28 11.34 -15.85
N GLN A 111 14.31 12.15 -16.91
CA GLN A 111 13.46 13.34 -17.03
C GLN A 111 11.99 12.94 -17.17
N GLU A 112 11.67 12.02 -18.08
CA GLU A 112 10.29 11.54 -18.23
C GLU A 112 9.81 10.81 -16.97
N HIS A 113 10.65 10.01 -16.30
CA HIS A 113 10.27 9.36 -15.05
C HIS A 113 9.93 10.38 -13.95
N ARG A 114 10.71 11.47 -13.82
CA ARG A 114 10.40 12.55 -12.87
C ARG A 114 9.15 13.32 -13.25
N LYS A 115 8.93 13.56 -14.55
CA LYS A 115 7.76 14.29 -15.07
C LYS A 115 6.46 13.48 -14.90
N ARG A 116 6.49 12.20 -15.25
CA ARG A 116 5.31 11.31 -15.24
C ARG A 116 5.07 10.65 -13.88
N GLY A 117 6.10 10.53 -13.04
CA GLY A 117 6.03 9.92 -11.70
C GLY A 117 5.90 8.39 -11.70
N VAL A 118 5.93 7.75 -12.88
CA VAL A 118 5.77 6.30 -13.08
C VAL A 118 6.69 5.82 -14.21
N ALA A 119 6.97 4.53 -14.26
CA ALA A 119 7.73 3.91 -15.35
C ALA A 119 7.42 2.40 -15.45
N VAL A 120 7.64 1.81 -16.63
CA VAL A 120 7.63 0.36 -16.84
C VAL A 120 9.07 -0.16 -16.88
N VAL A 121 9.40 -1.13 -16.02
CA VAL A 121 10.68 -1.83 -16.08
C VAL A 121 10.47 -3.19 -16.75
N ARG A 122 11.09 -3.39 -17.92
CA ARG A 122 10.96 -4.60 -18.74
C ARG A 122 12.04 -5.61 -18.39
N GLY A 123 11.69 -6.90 -18.49
CA GLY A 123 12.66 -7.99 -18.32
C GLY A 123 13.23 -8.14 -16.90
N VAL A 124 12.50 -7.71 -15.87
CA VAL A 124 12.89 -7.94 -14.46
C VAL A 124 12.94 -9.44 -14.14
N VAL A 125 11.96 -10.18 -14.65
CA VAL A 125 11.88 -11.63 -14.54
C VAL A 125 11.79 -12.19 -15.97
N PRO A 126 12.57 -13.23 -16.31
CA PRO A 126 12.44 -13.91 -17.60
C PRO A 126 11.02 -14.40 -17.82
N GLU A 127 10.52 -14.28 -19.05
CA GLU A 127 9.12 -14.61 -19.37
C GLU A 127 8.75 -16.05 -18.97
N LYS A 128 9.65 -17.02 -19.23
CA LYS A 128 9.45 -18.42 -18.86
C LYS A 128 9.23 -18.61 -17.36
N GLU A 129 10.00 -17.90 -16.53
CA GLU A 129 9.90 -17.99 -15.07
C GLU A 129 8.61 -17.32 -14.58
N ALA A 130 8.26 -16.15 -15.13
CA ALA A 130 7.00 -15.47 -14.80
C ALA A 130 5.76 -16.32 -15.17
N LEU A 131 5.81 -17.03 -16.30
CA LEU A 131 4.75 -17.95 -16.72
C LEU A 131 4.66 -19.17 -15.80
N GLN A 132 5.80 -19.70 -15.34
CA GLN A 132 5.83 -20.80 -14.38
C GLN A 132 5.19 -20.39 -13.05
N TRP A 133 5.56 -19.22 -12.49
CA TRP A 133 4.95 -18.72 -11.25
C TRP A 133 3.43 -18.55 -11.36
N LYS A 134 2.94 -18.11 -12.53
CA LYS A 134 1.50 -18.01 -12.78
C LYS A 134 0.81 -19.38 -12.71
N GLU A 135 1.44 -20.42 -13.24
CA GLU A 135 0.89 -21.77 -13.21
C GLU A 135 0.97 -22.39 -11.81
N ASP A 136 2.09 -22.21 -11.12
CA ASP A 136 2.26 -22.64 -9.73
C ASP A 136 1.20 -22.00 -8.81
N LEU A 137 0.91 -20.71 -9.04
CA LEU A 137 -0.14 -20.00 -8.31
C LEU A 137 -1.54 -20.57 -8.59
N ARG A 138 -1.84 -20.91 -9.85
CA ARG A 138 -3.11 -21.55 -10.22
C ARG A 138 -3.25 -22.93 -9.58
N GLU A 139 -2.18 -23.72 -9.59
CA GLU A 139 -2.16 -25.04 -8.97
C GLU A 139 -2.33 -24.93 -7.46
N TYR A 140 -1.66 -23.97 -6.81
CA TYR A 140 -1.81 -23.71 -5.39
C TYR A 140 -3.26 -23.35 -5.02
N ILE A 141 -3.91 -22.46 -5.77
CA ILE A 141 -5.32 -22.10 -5.55
C ILE A 141 -6.23 -23.33 -5.69
N ARG A 142 -5.99 -24.17 -6.71
CA ARG A 142 -6.74 -25.41 -6.94
C ARG A 142 -6.61 -26.40 -5.79
N LYS A 143 -5.41 -26.57 -5.26
CA LYS A 143 -5.12 -27.49 -4.14
C LYS A 143 -5.66 -27.01 -2.79
N ASN A 144 -5.98 -25.72 -2.66
CA ASN A 144 -6.41 -25.12 -1.40
C ASN A 144 -7.76 -24.38 -1.53
N PRO A 145 -8.87 -25.10 -1.80
CA PRO A 145 -10.19 -24.51 -2.09
C PRO A 145 -10.83 -23.79 -0.89
N HIS A 146 -10.35 -24.06 0.33
CA HIS A 146 -10.76 -23.39 1.56
C HIS A 146 -10.04 -22.04 1.79
N THR A 147 -9.05 -21.71 0.94
CA THR A 147 -8.39 -20.40 0.95
C THR A 147 -9.41 -19.36 0.50
N LYS A 148 -9.81 -18.46 1.40
CA LYS A 148 -10.72 -17.35 1.10
C LYS A 148 -10.00 -16.29 0.25
N GLY A 149 -9.76 -16.60 -1.02
CA GLY A 149 -9.48 -15.63 -2.07
C GLY A 149 -10.55 -15.82 -3.13
N LYS A 150 -11.43 -14.83 -3.33
CA LYS A 150 -12.27 -14.84 -4.53
C LYS A 150 -11.33 -14.90 -5.74
N PRO A 151 -11.55 -15.74 -6.75
CA PRO A 151 -10.78 -15.65 -7.98
C PRO A 151 -11.00 -14.25 -8.55
N ILE A 152 -9.99 -13.42 -8.41
CA ILE A 152 -9.87 -12.16 -9.14
C ILE A 152 -9.68 -12.62 -10.58
N SER A 153 -10.74 -12.53 -11.40
CA SER A 153 -10.52 -12.53 -12.84
C SER A 153 -9.47 -11.44 -13.10
N ILE A 154 -8.50 -11.76 -13.97
CA ILE A 154 -7.21 -11.09 -14.21
C ILE A 154 -7.22 -9.58 -14.54
N LEU A 155 -8.26 -8.83 -14.17
CA LEU A 155 -8.46 -7.41 -14.47
C LEU A 155 -8.35 -6.46 -13.27
N SER A 156 -8.19 -6.88 -12.01
CA SER A 156 -7.95 -5.89 -10.94
C SER A 156 -7.29 -6.43 -9.67
N ALA A 157 -6.01 -6.07 -9.51
CA ALA A 157 -5.29 -5.85 -8.25
C ALA A 157 -5.21 -7.02 -7.24
N GLN A 158 -4.12 -7.78 -7.29
CA GLN A 158 -3.73 -8.72 -6.22
C GLN A 158 -3.00 -7.96 -5.10
N ARG A 159 -3.67 -7.76 -3.95
CA ARG A 159 -3.03 -7.40 -2.67
C ARG A 159 -3.05 -8.63 -1.75
N HIS A 160 -1.98 -9.43 -1.72
CA HIS A 160 -1.47 -10.11 -0.51
C HIS A 160 -0.15 -10.87 -0.77
N TYR A 161 0.88 -10.61 0.04
CA TYR A 161 2.07 -11.46 0.25
C TYR A 161 1.93 -12.19 1.59
N PRO A 162 2.55 -13.38 1.75
CA PRO A 162 3.76 -13.42 2.57
C PRO A 162 4.86 -14.28 1.92
N PHE A 163 5.99 -13.64 1.61
CA PHE A 163 7.24 -14.28 1.22
C PHE A 163 8.30 -13.97 2.29
N PHE A 164 9.12 -14.98 2.59
CA PHE A 164 10.25 -15.04 3.54
C PHE A 164 9.96 -15.10 5.05
N SER A 165 9.80 -16.33 5.56
CA SER A 165 10.43 -16.74 6.82
C SER A 165 11.29 -17.97 6.54
N GLU A 166 12.52 -17.71 6.11
CA GLU A 166 13.58 -18.70 6.04
C GLU A 166 14.06 -19.03 7.46
N LYS A 167 13.74 -20.24 7.95
CA LYS A 167 14.50 -20.86 9.04
C LYS A 167 15.47 -21.86 8.44
N ARG A 168 16.68 -21.36 8.14
CA ARG A 168 17.90 -22.19 8.15
C ARG A 168 17.98 -22.87 9.51
N ASN A 169 18.07 -24.20 9.54
CA ASN A 169 18.49 -24.93 10.74
C ASN A 169 19.76 -25.73 10.40
N PRO A 170 20.89 -25.47 11.09
CA PRO A 170 22.15 -26.16 10.84
C PRO A 170 22.17 -27.57 11.46
N LYS A 171 22.93 -28.44 10.81
CA LYS A 171 23.21 -29.86 11.11
C LYS A 171 23.38 -30.14 12.60
N THR A 172 22.86 -31.28 13.07
CA THR A 172 23.57 -32.13 14.04
C THR A 172 23.41 -33.60 13.67
N SER A 173 24.53 -34.19 13.27
CA SER A 173 24.90 -35.59 13.45
C SER A 173 24.65 -35.99 14.91
N THR A 174 24.09 -37.18 15.18
CA THR A 174 24.65 -38.21 16.09
C THR A 174 23.74 -39.46 16.09
N SER A 175 24.38 -40.61 15.88
CA SER A 175 23.95 -41.99 16.16
C SER A 175 25.08 -42.59 17.03
N PRO A 176 24.94 -43.71 17.77
CA PRO A 176 23.78 -44.44 18.31
C PRO A 176 23.94 -44.62 19.84
N PRO A 177 23.40 -45.69 20.47
CA PRO A 177 24.21 -46.92 20.62
C PRO A 177 23.65 -48.17 19.93
#